data_AF-A0A8T0DY79-F1
#
_entry.id   AF-A0A8T0DY79-F1
#
_cell.length_a   1.000
_cell.length_b   1.000
_cell.length_c   1.000
_cell.angle_alpha   90.00
_cell.angle_beta   90.00
_cell.angle_gamma   90.00
#
_symmetry.space_group_name_H-M   'P 1'
#
loop_
_entity.id
_entity.type
_entity.pdbx_description
1 polymer ?
#
loop_
_entity_poly.entity_id
_entity_poly.type
_entity_poly.pdbx_seq_one_letter_code
_entity_poly.pdbx_strand_id
1 'polypeptide(L)'
;MGILKLIVFTILLLICKDETGAFTISEVDDSRFNGKRWLLEKWSPSAGWRENTHRGIIAWHLATKGITTGINSDKNLMVKQLEVLTLASLLRTETDPLTANQLSMYINAMIVTCKNPRNFYGFDLLKLLEEEIETSSITTHPVAYLALCNAGETLEIKKISDLCIVLNDDWSYPFFLVQAAAVMALSCIRTSQQDVYAHCTDYDPTIKKFKQLQLEDGSFGNIYTTAIVTQALLSAGEGNNKDWKLNAAVKKSLSDVRNINCSIDLRHKSKGDSAPDVRNKLVSQMRVRYTVYIGDKKDRASSITLRTPENITVFQIMQLAEKADSKYKFQWKKMGEKMYVYDIAGVKNDFEDGLFWMLYIRKNATLAFEIKKNFQIMGLSKFLAIFSLLLLRIFHIALSEPCNQLTDDSGTIFDDKYAYSYSVCWKIIIPSNSYVQLSMESFSNTRTDCSYSKVEVSIANYRNDNFVFCPGVSQWQPILAFNDVTVTHYINSGSYVTSKFSMNYRLVMVKTKSEKNKAMKVSKINSF
;
A
#
# COMPACT_ATOMS: atom_id res chain seq x y z
N MET A 1 7.21 -11.01 -10.03
CA MET A 1 7.03 -12.12 -10.99
C MET A 1 6.27 -13.33 -10.40
N GLY A 2 5.82 -13.29 -9.13
CA GLY A 2 5.14 -14.41 -8.44
C GLY A 2 3.66 -14.23 -8.10
N ILE A 3 3.06 -13.05 -8.35
CA ILE A 3 1.71 -12.70 -7.86
C ILE A 3 0.59 -13.09 -8.87
N LEU A 4 0.86 -13.00 -10.18
CA LEU A 4 -0.16 -13.21 -11.22
C LEU A 4 -0.62 -14.66 -11.36
N LYS A 5 0.21 -15.66 -11.05
CA LYS A 5 -0.24 -17.05 -11.06
C LYS A 5 -0.92 -17.47 -9.76
N LEU A 6 -0.89 -16.59 -8.76
CA LEU A 6 -1.35 -16.86 -7.42
C LEU A 6 -2.75 -16.28 -7.18
N ILE A 7 -3.00 -15.05 -7.64
CA ILE A 7 -4.35 -14.44 -7.70
C ILE A 7 -5.27 -15.21 -8.66
N VAL A 8 -4.70 -15.74 -9.75
CA VAL A 8 -5.45 -16.55 -10.73
C VAL A 8 -5.68 -17.98 -10.22
N PHE A 9 -4.84 -18.45 -9.30
CA PHE A 9 -5.12 -19.66 -8.56
C PHE A 9 -6.37 -19.44 -7.71
N THR A 10 -6.49 -18.37 -6.92
CA THR A 10 -7.66 -18.12 -6.06
C THR A 10 -9.03 -18.25 -6.78
N ILE A 11 -9.12 -17.97 -8.09
CA ILE A 11 -10.32 -18.14 -8.95
C ILE A 11 -10.79 -19.59 -9.07
N LEU A 12 -9.83 -20.52 -9.14
CA LEU A 12 -10.07 -21.94 -9.36
C LEU A 12 -10.35 -22.69 -8.04
N LEU A 13 -10.37 -21.99 -6.91
CA LEU A 13 -10.10 -22.59 -5.59
C LEU A 13 -11.19 -22.36 -4.54
N LEU A 14 -12.09 -21.40 -4.75
CA LEU A 14 -13.30 -21.28 -3.92
C LEU A 14 -14.48 -22.10 -4.43
N ILE A 15 -14.20 -23.18 -5.17
CA ILE A 15 -15.18 -24.24 -5.38
C ILE A 15 -15.33 -25.14 -4.11
N CYS A 16 -14.63 -24.84 -3.01
CA CYS A 16 -14.60 -25.69 -1.82
C CYS A 16 -15.72 -25.47 -0.78
N LYS A 17 -16.72 -24.61 -1.02
CA LYS A 17 -17.88 -24.51 -0.11
C LYS A 17 -19.26 -24.56 -0.77
N ASP A 18 -19.31 -24.60 -2.11
CA ASP A 18 -20.56 -24.79 -2.84
C ASP A 18 -20.30 -25.77 -3.99
N GLU A 19 -21.00 -26.91 -3.99
CA GLU A 19 -20.90 -27.96 -5.04
C GLU A 19 -21.51 -27.51 -6.39
N THR A 20 -21.70 -26.21 -6.59
CA THR A 20 -22.60 -25.68 -7.61
C THR A 20 -21.85 -25.15 -8.84
N GLY A 21 -22.25 -25.63 -10.02
CA GLY A 21 -21.91 -25.10 -11.34
C GLY A 21 -20.47 -25.33 -11.83
N ALA A 22 -19.46 -24.79 -11.16
CA ALA A 22 -18.10 -24.68 -11.71
C ALA A 22 -17.38 -26.04 -11.87
N PHE A 23 -17.66 -27.01 -10.99
CA PHE A 23 -17.10 -28.37 -11.08
C PHE A 23 -17.62 -29.19 -12.27
N THR A 24 -18.70 -28.76 -12.92
CA THR A 24 -19.22 -29.44 -14.11
C THR A 24 -18.37 -29.15 -15.37
N ILE A 25 -17.44 -28.20 -15.29
CA ILE A 25 -16.56 -27.82 -16.39
C ILE A 25 -15.32 -28.73 -16.37
N SER A 26 -15.25 -29.72 -17.27
CA SER A 26 -14.15 -30.69 -17.33
C SER A 26 -12.75 -30.07 -17.40
N GLU A 27 -12.61 -28.91 -18.05
CA GLU A 27 -11.34 -28.18 -18.20
C GLU A 27 -10.77 -27.63 -16.88
N VAL A 28 -11.62 -27.50 -15.84
CA VAL A 28 -11.24 -26.98 -14.51
C VAL A 28 -10.36 -27.97 -13.77
N ASP A 29 -10.66 -29.26 -13.83
CA ASP A 29 -9.90 -30.29 -13.12
C ASP A 29 -8.47 -30.41 -13.66
N ASP A 30 -8.31 -30.40 -14.98
CA ASP A 30 -6.99 -30.39 -15.64
C ASP A 30 -6.21 -29.13 -15.31
N SER A 31 -6.87 -27.97 -15.31
CA SER A 31 -6.23 -26.70 -14.93
C SER A 31 -5.73 -26.71 -13.48
N ARG A 32 -6.56 -27.22 -12.57
CA ARG A 32 -6.22 -27.36 -11.14
C ARG A 32 -5.01 -28.28 -10.96
N PHE A 33 -5.01 -29.44 -11.62
CA PHE A 33 -3.90 -30.38 -11.57
C PHE A 33 -2.59 -29.78 -12.11
N ASN A 34 -2.63 -29.19 -13.31
CA ASN A 34 -1.47 -28.58 -13.94
C ASN A 34 -0.93 -27.41 -13.13
N GLY A 35 -1.82 -26.59 -12.59
CA GLY A 35 -1.42 -25.45 -11.80
C GLY A 35 -0.85 -25.82 -10.43
N LYS A 36 -1.36 -26.88 -9.77
CA LYS A 36 -0.74 -27.44 -8.56
C LYS A 36 0.69 -27.89 -8.83
N ARG A 37 0.88 -28.64 -9.92
CA ARG A 37 2.22 -29.09 -10.35
C ARG A 37 3.12 -27.89 -10.60
N TRP A 38 2.65 -26.90 -11.36
CA TRP A 38 3.41 -25.68 -11.63
C TRP A 38 3.80 -24.94 -10.35
N LEU A 39 2.90 -24.87 -9.36
CA LEU A 39 3.17 -24.21 -8.09
C LEU A 39 4.30 -24.93 -7.32
N LEU A 40 4.26 -26.27 -7.29
CA LEU A 40 5.34 -27.10 -6.71
C LEU A 40 6.66 -27.00 -7.50
N GLU A 41 6.62 -26.81 -8.83
CA GLU A 41 7.84 -26.55 -9.62
C GLU A 41 8.48 -25.18 -9.30
N LYS A 42 7.69 -24.23 -8.78
CA LYS A 42 8.19 -22.92 -8.33
C LYS A 42 8.58 -22.89 -6.87
N TRP A 43 8.53 -24.03 -6.22
CA TRP A 43 8.91 -24.19 -4.83
C TRP A 43 10.39 -23.88 -4.65
N SER A 44 10.71 -22.95 -3.75
CA SER A 44 12.09 -22.58 -3.45
C SER A 44 12.80 -23.67 -2.64
N PRO A 45 14.15 -23.66 -2.59
CA PRO A 45 14.90 -24.55 -1.69
C PRO A 45 14.54 -24.36 -0.21
N SER A 46 14.06 -23.18 0.17
CA SER A 46 13.52 -22.88 1.51
C SER A 46 12.07 -23.35 1.70
N ALA A 47 11.59 -24.22 0.82
CA ALA A 47 10.28 -24.80 0.87
C ALA A 47 9.11 -23.80 0.97
N GLY A 48 9.17 -22.72 0.20
CA GLY A 48 8.04 -21.80 0.04
C GLY A 48 8.05 -21.06 -1.30
N TRP A 49 7.33 -19.93 -1.37
CA TRP A 49 7.29 -19.02 -2.52
C TRP A 49 7.78 -17.63 -2.12
N ARG A 50 8.82 -17.58 -1.28
CA ARG A 50 9.41 -16.35 -0.72
C ARG A 50 8.33 -15.51 -0.01
N GLU A 51 8.22 -14.23 -0.36
CA GLU A 51 7.21 -13.31 0.17
C GLU A 51 5.76 -13.76 -0.11
N ASN A 52 5.55 -14.60 -1.13
CA ASN A 52 4.22 -15.09 -1.52
C ASN A 52 3.88 -16.46 -0.89
N THR A 53 4.59 -16.88 0.15
CA THR A 53 4.39 -18.23 0.74
C THR A 53 2.99 -18.44 1.30
N HIS A 54 2.44 -17.47 2.05
CA HIS A 54 1.08 -17.52 2.60
C HIS A 54 0.03 -17.71 1.49
N ARG A 55 0.20 -16.92 0.43
CA ARG A 55 -0.58 -16.94 -0.81
C ARG A 55 -0.51 -18.31 -1.45
N GLY A 56 0.69 -18.83 -1.71
CA GLY A 56 0.91 -20.14 -2.33
C GLY A 56 0.31 -21.30 -1.54
N ILE A 57 0.34 -21.22 -0.22
CA ILE A 57 -0.26 -22.22 0.67
C ILE A 57 -1.78 -22.22 0.58
N ILE A 58 -2.41 -21.04 0.64
CA ILE A 58 -3.86 -20.89 0.45
C ILE A 58 -4.27 -21.46 -0.91
N ALA A 59 -3.54 -21.04 -1.94
CA ALA A 59 -3.75 -21.49 -3.30
C ALA A 59 -3.65 -23.01 -3.43
N TRP A 60 -2.63 -23.63 -2.84
CA TRP A 60 -2.41 -25.07 -2.93
C TRP A 60 -3.44 -25.88 -2.14
N HIS A 61 -3.80 -25.45 -0.93
CA HIS A 61 -4.74 -26.17 -0.06
C HIS A 61 -6.13 -26.19 -0.66
N LEU A 62 -6.63 -25.02 -1.09
CA LEU A 62 -7.94 -24.91 -1.72
C LEU A 62 -8.00 -25.61 -3.10
N ALA A 63 -6.86 -26.01 -3.67
CA ALA A 63 -6.77 -26.72 -4.96
C ALA A 63 -6.86 -28.23 -4.80
N THR A 64 -6.75 -28.70 -3.58
CA THR A 64 -6.55 -30.11 -3.31
C THR A 64 -7.88 -30.76 -2.96
N LYS A 65 -8.39 -31.56 -3.90
CA LYS A 65 -9.58 -32.39 -3.67
C LYS A 65 -9.20 -33.57 -2.77
N GLY A 66 -9.73 -33.61 -1.55
CA GLY A 66 -9.52 -34.70 -0.60
C GLY A 66 -8.12 -34.76 0.02
N ILE A 67 -7.98 -35.53 1.12
CA ILE A 67 -6.71 -35.75 1.81
C ILE A 67 -5.86 -36.66 0.92
N THR A 68 -4.94 -36.10 0.15
CA THR A 68 -3.95 -36.91 -0.60
C THR A 68 -2.98 -37.54 0.39
N THR A 69 -3.03 -38.87 0.51
CA THR A 69 -2.30 -39.72 1.46
C THR A 69 -0.84 -40.01 1.05
N GLY A 70 -0.25 -39.18 0.16
CA GLY A 70 1.17 -39.25 -0.19
C GLY A 70 2.01 -38.52 0.84
N ILE A 71 3.08 -39.16 1.32
CA ILE A 71 3.93 -38.77 2.46
C ILE A 71 4.09 -37.24 2.60
N ASN A 72 3.57 -36.76 3.73
CA ASN A 72 3.29 -35.38 4.16
C ASN A 72 4.49 -34.43 4.30
N SER A 73 5.70 -34.79 3.86
CA SER A 73 6.92 -34.01 4.14
C SER A 73 6.84 -32.60 3.58
N ASP A 74 6.34 -32.48 2.35
CA ASP A 74 6.33 -31.24 1.59
C ASP A 74 5.29 -30.26 2.14
N LYS A 75 4.11 -30.78 2.46
CA LYS A 75 3.04 -30.04 3.15
C LYS A 75 3.52 -29.55 4.52
N ASN A 76 4.15 -30.41 5.31
CA ASN A 76 4.66 -30.05 6.62
C ASN A 76 5.74 -28.97 6.51
N LEU A 77 6.58 -29.03 5.48
CA LEU A 77 7.66 -28.08 5.28
C LEU A 77 7.14 -26.71 4.82
N MET A 78 6.13 -26.67 3.95
CA MET A 78 5.42 -25.43 3.58
C MET A 78 4.78 -24.77 4.81
N VAL A 79 4.13 -25.56 5.65
CA VAL A 79 3.52 -25.08 6.90
C VAL A 79 4.58 -24.57 7.88
N LYS A 80 5.72 -25.25 8.00
CA LYS A 80 6.85 -24.77 8.81
C LYS A 80 7.42 -23.46 8.28
N GLN A 81 7.55 -23.32 6.96
CA GLN A 81 8.01 -22.09 6.34
C GLN A 81 7.03 -20.93 6.57
N LEU A 82 5.71 -21.19 6.55
CA LEU A 82 4.69 -20.21 6.93
C LEU A 82 4.88 -19.75 8.38
N GLU A 83 5.00 -20.70 9.31
CA GLU A 83 5.23 -20.41 10.74
C GLU A 83 6.48 -19.51 10.93
N VAL A 84 7.60 -19.84 10.26
CA VAL A 84 8.83 -19.04 10.33
C VAL A 84 8.63 -17.64 9.76
N LEU A 85 7.96 -17.51 8.61
CA LEU A 85 7.73 -16.19 7.99
C LEU A 85 6.79 -15.33 8.82
N THR A 86 5.70 -15.89 9.33
CA THR A 86 4.77 -15.17 10.19
C THR A 86 5.47 -14.68 11.46
N LEU A 87 6.25 -15.55 12.13
CA LEU A 87 7.00 -15.16 13.31
C LEU A 87 8.05 -14.09 12.99
N ALA A 88 8.81 -14.24 11.91
CA ALA A 88 9.80 -13.24 11.50
C ALA A 88 9.17 -11.87 11.18
N SER A 89 7.97 -11.84 10.59
CA SER A 89 7.23 -10.61 10.37
C SER A 89 6.72 -9.99 11.67
N LEU A 90 6.18 -10.78 12.60
CA LEU A 90 5.73 -10.29 13.91
C LEU A 90 6.85 -9.72 14.76
N LEU A 91 8.07 -10.25 14.63
CA LEU A 91 9.24 -9.76 15.36
C LEU A 91 9.85 -8.49 14.75
N ARG A 92 9.41 -8.04 13.58
CA ARG A 92 9.92 -6.86 12.87
C ARG A 92 9.04 -5.62 13.02
N THR A 93 8.11 -5.62 13.97
CA THR A 93 7.10 -4.56 14.19
C THR A 93 7.66 -3.14 14.22
N GLU A 94 8.88 -2.93 14.70
CA GLU A 94 9.51 -1.60 14.75
C GLU A 94 10.03 -1.10 13.39
N THR A 95 10.39 -2.02 12.49
CA THR A 95 11.05 -1.69 11.21
C THR A 95 10.15 -1.85 9.99
N ASP A 96 9.23 -2.83 10.04
CA ASP A 96 8.29 -3.17 8.98
C ASP A 96 7.03 -3.78 9.61
N PRO A 97 6.17 -2.93 10.23
CA PRO A 97 4.95 -3.39 10.87
C PRO A 97 3.99 -4.01 9.85
N LEU A 98 3.35 -5.11 10.26
CA LEU A 98 2.36 -5.79 9.44
C LEU A 98 1.10 -4.95 9.31
N THR A 99 0.62 -4.79 8.08
CA THR A 99 -0.70 -4.19 7.86
C THR A 99 -1.81 -5.18 8.18
N ALA A 100 -3.02 -4.67 8.43
CA ALA A 100 -4.23 -5.50 8.62
C ALA A 100 -4.37 -6.56 7.52
N ASN A 101 -4.19 -6.20 6.24
CA ASN A 101 -4.34 -7.16 5.15
C ASN A 101 -3.23 -8.23 5.12
N GLN A 102 -1.98 -7.85 5.43
CA GLN A 102 -0.88 -8.83 5.49
C GLN A 102 -1.10 -9.82 6.63
N LEU A 103 -1.53 -9.34 7.80
CA LEU A 103 -1.87 -10.18 8.94
C LEU A 103 -3.07 -11.09 8.63
N SER A 104 -4.09 -10.56 7.95
CA SER A 104 -5.24 -11.33 7.44
C SER A 104 -4.83 -12.49 6.54
N MET A 105 -3.80 -12.27 5.72
CA MET A 105 -3.29 -13.29 4.81
C MET A 105 -2.56 -14.41 5.54
N TYR A 106 -1.80 -14.09 6.58
CA TYR A 106 -1.23 -15.11 7.46
C TYR A 106 -2.31 -15.89 8.22
N ILE A 107 -3.33 -15.23 8.75
CA ILE A 107 -4.45 -15.87 9.44
C ILE A 107 -5.17 -16.85 8.52
N ASN A 108 -5.57 -16.42 7.32
CA ASN A 108 -6.21 -17.31 6.34
C ASN A 108 -5.30 -18.50 5.97
N ALA A 109 -3.98 -18.28 5.82
CA ALA A 109 -3.03 -19.36 5.55
C ALA A 109 -2.93 -20.37 6.71
N MET A 110 -3.03 -19.91 7.96
CA MET A 110 -3.09 -20.77 9.14
C MET A 110 -4.40 -21.58 9.16
N ILE A 111 -5.53 -20.94 8.88
CA ILE A 111 -6.85 -21.60 8.85
C ILE A 111 -6.87 -22.74 7.82
N VAL A 112 -6.44 -22.48 6.57
CA VAL A 112 -6.45 -23.53 5.52
C VAL A 112 -5.47 -24.67 5.78
N THR A 113 -4.45 -24.44 6.61
CA THR A 113 -3.47 -25.46 7.03
C THR A 113 -3.86 -26.13 8.35
N CYS A 114 -5.05 -25.84 8.88
CA CYS A 114 -5.57 -26.33 10.15
C CYS A 114 -4.67 -25.96 11.35
N LYS A 115 -4.04 -24.79 11.30
CA LYS A 115 -3.29 -24.19 12.41
C LYS A 115 -4.15 -23.19 13.16
N ASN A 116 -4.02 -23.15 14.48
CA ASN A 116 -4.78 -22.25 15.32
C ASN A 116 -4.13 -20.85 15.36
N PRO A 117 -4.75 -19.81 14.76
CA PRO A 117 -4.20 -18.46 14.77
C PRO A 117 -4.28 -17.76 16.14
N ARG A 118 -5.13 -18.23 17.08
CA ARG A 118 -5.24 -17.65 18.43
C ARG A 118 -4.10 -18.04 19.37
N ASN A 119 -3.41 -19.13 19.06
CA ASN A 119 -2.29 -19.63 19.86
C ASN A 119 -1.10 -19.95 18.95
N PHE A 120 -0.62 -18.90 18.27
CA PHE A 120 0.53 -18.99 17.39
C PHE A 120 1.80 -18.58 18.16
N TYR A 121 2.52 -19.56 18.72
CA TYR A 121 3.78 -19.30 19.47
C TYR A 121 3.66 -18.21 20.56
N GLY A 122 2.52 -18.15 21.25
CA GLY A 122 2.26 -17.13 22.28
C GLY A 122 1.65 -15.83 21.75
N PHE A 123 1.45 -15.70 20.43
CA PHE A 123 0.71 -14.61 19.81
C PHE A 123 -0.74 -15.04 19.52
N ASP A 124 -1.68 -14.14 19.82
CA ASP A 124 -3.05 -14.22 19.31
C ASP A 124 -3.15 -13.34 18.06
N LEU A 125 -3.05 -13.98 16.88
CA LEU A 125 -3.07 -13.25 15.61
C LEU A 125 -4.41 -12.58 15.34
N LEU A 126 -5.51 -13.13 15.86
CA LEU A 126 -6.83 -12.55 15.66
C LEU A 126 -6.95 -11.26 16.47
N LYS A 127 -6.49 -11.27 17.73
CA LYS A 127 -6.43 -10.06 18.56
C LYS A 127 -5.53 -8.98 17.96
N LEU A 128 -4.34 -9.36 17.47
CA LEU A 128 -3.45 -8.42 16.77
C LEU A 128 -4.10 -7.82 15.52
N LEU A 129 -4.93 -8.59 14.81
CA LEU A 129 -5.66 -8.09 13.65
C LEU A 129 -6.72 -7.07 14.06
N GLU A 130 -7.44 -7.32 15.15
CA GLU A 130 -8.41 -6.36 15.67
C GLU A 130 -7.77 -5.06 16.13
N GLU A 131 -6.65 -5.13 16.86
CA GLU A 131 -5.88 -3.96 17.30
C GLU A 131 -5.37 -3.14 16.09
N GLU A 132 -4.88 -3.81 15.04
CA GLU A 132 -4.42 -3.15 13.81
C GLU A 132 -5.60 -2.51 13.05
N ILE A 133 -6.79 -3.13 13.03
CA ILE A 133 -8.00 -2.52 12.45
C ILE A 133 -8.38 -1.25 13.22
N GLU A 134 -8.36 -1.29 14.55
CA GLU A 134 -8.77 -0.16 15.40
C GLU A 134 -7.82 1.03 15.35
N THR A 135 -6.52 0.75 15.22
CA THR A 135 -5.47 1.78 15.17
C THR A 135 -5.23 2.31 13.75
N SER A 136 -5.75 1.63 12.72
CA SER A 136 -5.57 2.05 11.34
C SER A 136 -6.25 3.40 11.07
N SER A 137 -5.61 4.22 10.23
CA SER A 137 -6.25 5.43 9.68
C SER A 137 -7.24 5.11 8.55
N ILE A 138 -7.29 3.86 8.11
CA ILE A 138 -8.22 3.35 7.09
C ILE A 138 -9.55 3.02 7.77
N THR A 139 -10.65 3.43 7.16
CA THR A 139 -11.99 3.31 7.77
C THR A 139 -12.65 1.94 7.58
N THR A 140 -12.10 1.08 6.73
CA THR A 140 -12.70 -0.21 6.39
C THR A 140 -11.66 -1.23 5.97
N HIS A 141 -11.83 -2.48 6.41
CA HIS A 141 -10.87 -3.56 6.19
C HIS A 141 -11.54 -4.84 5.69
N PRO A 142 -12.04 -4.88 4.44
CA PRO A 142 -12.79 -6.03 3.94
C PRO A 142 -12.05 -7.36 4.02
N VAL A 143 -10.76 -7.36 3.71
CA VAL A 143 -9.91 -8.56 3.78
C VAL A 143 -9.74 -9.04 5.24
N ALA A 144 -9.67 -8.11 6.18
CA ALA A 144 -9.53 -8.42 7.60
C ALA A 144 -10.82 -8.98 8.21
N TYR A 145 -11.96 -8.36 7.91
CA TYR A 145 -13.25 -8.88 8.35
C TYR A 145 -13.58 -10.24 7.73
N LEU A 146 -13.16 -10.49 6.48
CA LEU A 146 -13.22 -11.82 5.88
C LEU A 146 -12.36 -12.83 6.65
N ALA A 147 -11.12 -12.47 7.01
CA ALA A 147 -10.23 -13.36 7.77
C ALA A 147 -10.77 -13.69 9.16
N LEU A 148 -11.32 -12.70 9.88
CA LEU A 148 -11.98 -12.89 11.17
C LEU A 148 -13.20 -13.80 11.04
N CYS A 149 -14.05 -13.58 10.03
CA CYS A 149 -15.20 -14.45 9.80
C CYS A 149 -14.79 -15.89 9.46
N ASN A 150 -13.77 -16.06 8.61
CA ASN A 150 -13.22 -17.39 8.30
C ASN A 150 -12.62 -18.09 9.53
N ALA A 151 -12.14 -17.33 10.52
CA ALA A 151 -11.66 -17.85 11.80
C ALA A 151 -12.81 -18.24 12.76
N GLY A 152 -14.05 -17.91 12.42
CA GLY A 152 -15.23 -18.15 13.25
C GLY A 152 -15.54 -17.03 14.25
N GLU A 153 -14.95 -15.84 14.08
CA GLU A 153 -15.24 -14.69 14.94
C GLU A 153 -16.62 -14.08 14.63
N THR A 154 -17.32 -13.67 15.68
CA THR A 154 -18.49 -12.80 15.58
C THR A 154 -18.05 -11.34 15.53
N LEU A 155 -18.49 -10.64 14.49
CA LEU A 155 -18.16 -9.22 14.29
C LEU A 155 -19.22 -8.30 14.86
N GLU A 156 -18.78 -7.22 15.51
CA GLU A 156 -19.67 -6.16 15.99
C GLU A 156 -20.46 -5.49 14.87
N ILE A 157 -21.67 -5.02 15.20
CA ILE A 157 -22.57 -4.33 14.26
C ILE A 157 -21.89 -3.15 13.57
N LYS A 158 -21.05 -2.40 14.30
CA LYS A 158 -20.29 -1.27 13.75
C LYS A 158 -19.33 -1.71 12.65
N LYS A 159 -18.58 -2.79 12.87
CA LYS A 159 -17.64 -3.38 11.90
C LYS A 159 -18.38 -3.84 10.63
N ILE A 160 -19.58 -4.38 10.78
CA ILE A 160 -20.46 -4.78 9.66
C ILE A 160 -20.99 -3.56 8.91
N SER A 161 -21.38 -2.50 9.62
CA SER A 161 -21.80 -1.24 9.01
C SER A 161 -20.67 -0.61 8.16
N ASP A 162 -19.43 -0.64 8.66
CA ASP A 162 -18.25 -0.15 7.93
C ASP A 162 -17.99 -0.94 6.63
N LEU A 163 -18.35 -2.23 6.57
CA LEU A 163 -18.34 -3.02 5.33
C LEU A 163 -19.42 -2.59 4.36
N CYS A 164 -20.63 -2.33 4.84
CA CYS A 164 -21.77 -1.94 4.01
C CYS A 164 -21.54 -0.59 3.33
N ILE A 165 -20.90 0.36 4.01
CA ILE A 165 -20.57 1.68 3.46
C ILE A 165 -19.72 1.55 2.17
N VAL A 166 -18.79 0.60 2.11
CA VAL A 166 -17.92 0.38 0.94
C VAL A 166 -18.70 -0.01 -0.32
N LEU A 167 -19.88 -0.61 -0.15
CA LEU A 167 -20.72 -1.03 -1.27
C LEU A 167 -21.43 0.16 -1.93
N ASN A 168 -21.65 1.25 -1.19
CA ASN A 168 -22.34 2.45 -1.65
C ASN A 168 -21.44 3.43 -2.45
N ASP A 169 -20.12 3.21 -2.47
CA ASP A 169 -19.20 4.16 -3.12
C ASP A 169 -19.34 4.16 -4.66
N ASP A 170 -19.55 5.38 -5.19
CA ASP A 170 -19.70 5.64 -6.61
C ASP A 170 -18.36 5.44 -7.35
N TRP A 171 -18.43 4.89 -8.56
CA TRP A 171 -17.41 3.93 -9.00
C TRP A 171 -16.04 4.55 -9.34
N SER A 172 -15.06 4.26 -8.49
CA SER A 172 -13.63 4.35 -8.83
C SER A 172 -13.05 2.94 -8.98
N TYR A 173 -12.46 2.59 -10.13
CA TYR A 173 -12.06 1.20 -10.45
C TYR A 173 -11.19 0.46 -9.42
N PRO A 174 -10.27 1.10 -8.68
CA PRO A 174 -9.56 0.44 -7.57
C PRO A 174 -10.52 -0.16 -6.53
N PHE A 175 -11.67 0.48 -6.30
CA PHE A 175 -12.67 0.07 -5.31
C PHE A 175 -13.46 -1.16 -5.73
N PHE A 176 -13.42 -1.54 -7.01
CA PHE A 176 -14.13 -2.73 -7.48
C PHE A 176 -13.57 -4.02 -6.85
N LEU A 177 -12.24 -4.10 -6.67
CA LEU A 177 -11.59 -5.22 -5.97
C LEU A 177 -11.93 -5.22 -4.47
N VAL A 178 -12.04 -4.03 -3.89
CA VAL A 178 -12.38 -3.83 -2.48
C VAL A 178 -13.85 -4.22 -2.21
N GLN A 179 -14.77 -3.85 -3.10
CA GLN A 179 -16.18 -4.27 -3.05
C GLN A 179 -16.33 -5.78 -3.19
N ALA A 180 -15.55 -6.42 -4.08
CA ALA A 180 -15.57 -7.88 -4.21
C ALA A 180 -15.12 -8.57 -2.90
N ALA A 181 -14.07 -8.05 -2.26
CA ALA A 181 -13.65 -8.52 -0.94
C ALA A 181 -14.70 -8.28 0.15
N ALA A 182 -15.39 -7.13 0.11
CA ALA A 182 -16.48 -6.82 1.04
C ALA A 182 -17.69 -7.76 0.85
N VAL A 183 -18.06 -8.07 -0.39
CA VAL A 183 -19.09 -9.07 -0.69
C VAL A 183 -18.70 -10.43 -0.12
N MET A 184 -17.47 -10.92 -0.34
CA MET A 184 -17.03 -12.19 0.25
C MET A 184 -17.10 -12.18 1.78
N ALA A 185 -16.67 -11.09 2.44
CA ALA A 185 -16.76 -10.94 3.89
C ALA A 185 -18.22 -11.00 4.35
N LEU A 186 -19.10 -10.23 3.72
CA LEU A 186 -20.52 -10.17 4.04
C LEU A 186 -21.24 -11.49 3.76
N SER A 187 -20.86 -12.24 2.71
CA SER A 187 -21.39 -13.58 2.46
C SER A 187 -21.03 -14.55 3.60
N CYS A 188 -19.79 -14.48 4.10
CA CYS A 188 -19.37 -15.27 5.25
C CYS A 188 -20.17 -14.87 6.51
N ILE A 189 -20.27 -13.57 6.78
CA ILE A 189 -20.97 -13.03 7.96
C ILE A 189 -22.46 -13.36 7.92
N ARG A 190 -23.11 -13.26 6.76
CA ARG A 190 -24.53 -13.61 6.60
C ARG A 190 -24.82 -15.02 7.09
N THR A 191 -23.92 -15.96 6.80
CA THR A 191 -24.06 -17.37 7.21
C THR A 191 -23.98 -17.54 8.73
N SER A 192 -23.23 -16.67 9.44
CA SER A 192 -23.02 -16.77 10.89
C SER A 192 -23.88 -15.79 11.73
N GLN A 193 -24.30 -14.65 11.17
CA GLN A 193 -24.95 -13.53 11.87
C GLN A 193 -26.07 -12.91 11.00
N GLN A 194 -27.03 -13.72 10.57
CA GLN A 194 -28.08 -13.37 9.61
C GLN A 194 -28.87 -12.09 9.98
N ASP A 195 -29.24 -11.91 11.26
CA ASP A 195 -30.09 -10.79 11.71
C ASP A 195 -29.38 -9.43 11.61
N VAL A 196 -28.08 -9.39 11.88
CA VAL A 196 -27.27 -8.15 11.83
C VAL A 196 -27.00 -7.72 10.40
N TYR A 197 -26.85 -8.68 9.49
CA TYR A 197 -26.61 -8.45 8.08
C TYR A 197 -27.81 -7.78 7.37
N ALA A 198 -29.04 -7.96 7.86
CA ALA A 198 -30.26 -7.44 7.22
C ALA A 198 -30.26 -5.91 6.99
N HIS A 199 -29.41 -5.17 7.70
CA HIS A 199 -29.24 -3.73 7.54
C HIS A 199 -28.35 -3.31 6.35
N CYS A 200 -27.73 -4.26 5.65
CA CYS A 200 -26.83 -4.00 4.51
C CYS A 200 -27.60 -3.90 3.18
N THR A 201 -28.29 -2.79 2.94
CA THR A 201 -29.17 -2.63 1.76
C THR A 201 -28.45 -2.68 0.42
N ASP A 202 -27.15 -2.37 0.38
CA ASP A 202 -26.36 -2.28 -0.85
C ASP A 202 -25.72 -3.60 -1.31
N TYR A 203 -25.86 -4.67 -0.52
CA TYR A 203 -25.28 -5.98 -0.86
C TYR A 203 -25.89 -6.59 -2.13
N ASP A 204 -27.21 -6.79 -2.16
CA ASP A 204 -27.90 -7.37 -3.32
C ASP A 204 -27.79 -6.48 -4.58
N PRO A 205 -27.93 -5.14 -4.48
CA PRO A 205 -27.62 -4.23 -5.59
C PRO A 205 -26.20 -4.37 -6.12
N THR A 206 -25.19 -4.54 -5.25
CA THR A 206 -23.79 -4.73 -5.67
C THR A 206 -23.60 -6.03 -6.43
N ILE A 207 -24.21 -7.12 -5.97
CA ILE A 207 -24.17 -8.42 -6.68
C ILE A 207 -24.81 -8.30 -8.06
N LYS A 208 -25.98 -7.65 -8.17
CA LYS A 208 -26.65 -7.40 -9.44
C LYS A 208 -25.74 -6.59 -10.38
N LYS A 209 -25.08 -5.56 -9.87
CA LYS A 209 -24.13 -4.73 -10.60
C LYS A 209 -22.91 -5.54 -11.07
N PHE A 210 -22.35 -6.42 -10.24
CA PHE A 210 -21.26 -7.31 -10.66
C PHE A 210 -21.67 -8.16 -11.86
N LYS A 211 -22.83 -8.80 -11.82
CA LYS A 211 -23.35 -9.61 -12.94
C LYS A 211 -23.46 -8.81 -14.24
N GLN A 212 -23.97 -7.58 -14.17
CA GLN A 212 -24.14 -6.68 -15.31
C GLN A 212 -22.81 -6.21 -15.94
N LEU A 213 -21.70 -6.31 -15.20
CA LEU A 213 -20.38 -5.89 -15.68
C LEU A 213 -19.62 -6.96 -16.46
N GLN A 214 -20.19 -8.15 -16.57
CA GLN A 214 -19.57 -9.20 -17.37
C GLN A 214 -19.51 -8.77 -18.84
N LEU A 215 -18.30 -8.79 -19.41
CA LEU A 215 -18.06 -8.48 -20.80
C LEU A 215 -18.51 -9.65 -21.70
N GLU A 216 -18.69 -9.37 -23.00
CA GLU A 216 -19.05 -10.39 -23.98
C GLU A 216 -18.03 -11.54 -24.07
N ASP A 217 -16.75 -11.24 -23.80
CA ASP A 217 -15.68 -12.25 -23.73
C ASP A 217 -15.74 -13.14 -22.47
N GLY A 218 -16.73 -12.91 -21.59
CA GLY A 218 -16.94 -13.62 -20.33
C GLY A 218 -16.16 -13.06 -19.14
N SER A 219 -15.21 -12.15 -19.36
CA SER A 219 -14.37 -11.57 -18.29
C SER A 219 -15.04 -10.42 -17.56
N PHE A 220 -14.50 -10.04 -16.41
CA PHE A 220 -14.81 -8.78 -15.71
C PHE A 220 -13.67 -7.79 -15.91
N GLY A 221 -13.31 -7.51 -17.15
CA GLY A 221 -12.11 -6.72 -17.45
C GLY A 221 -10.90 -7.63 -17.54
N ASN A 222 -9.92 -7.53 -16.63
CA ASN A 222 -8.70 -8.34 -16.73
C ASN A 222 -8.83 -9.66 -15.94
N ILE A 223 -7.80 -10.51 -16.04
CA ILE A 223 -7.78 -11.81 -15.37
C ILE A 223 -7.87 -11.73 -13.84
N TYR A 224 -7.27 -10.71 -13.21
CA TYR A 224 -7.30 -10.49 -11.75
C TYR A 224 -8.65 -9.99 -11.26
N THR A 225 -9.30 -9.14 -12.05
CA THR A 225 -10.62 -8.63 -11.72
C THR A 225 -11.67 -9.71 -11.94
N THR A 226 -11.52 -10.47 -13.03
CA THR A 226 -12.34 -11.67 -13.29
C THR A 226 -12.22 -12.65 -12.14
N ALA A 227 -11.02 -12.78 -11.58
CA ALA A 227 -10.73 -13.60 -10.43
C ALA A 227 -11.64 -13.34 -9.24
N ILE A 228 -11.54 -12.12 -8.75
CA ILE A 228 -12.09 -11.76 -7.45
C ILE A 228 -13.60 -11.59 -7.53
N VAL A 229 -14.12 -11.11 -8.67
CA VAL A 229 -15.57 -10.98 -8.87
C VAL A 229 -16.22 -12.35 -8.98
N THR A 230 -15.59 -13.28 -9.69
CA THR A 230 -16.09 -14.66 -9.77
C THR A 230 -16.15 -15.28 -8.38
N GLN A 231 -15.11 -15.09 -7.55
CA GLN A 231 -15.11 -15.56 -6.16
C GLN A 231 -16.22 -14.90 -5.33
N ALA A 232 -16.39 -13.58 -5.43
CA ALA A 232 -17.44 -12.86 -4.72
C ALA A 232 -18.84 -13.35 -5.10
N LEU A 233 -19.11 -13.56 -6.39
CA LEU A 233 -20.39 -14.09 -6.87
C LEU A 233 -20.62 -15.53 -6.38
N LEU A 234 -19.60 -16.38 -6.41
CA LEU A 234 -19.69 -17.75 -5.89
C LEU A 234 -19.94 -17.76 -4.38
N SER A 235 -19.21 -16.94 -3.60
CA SER A 235 -19.44 -16.80 -2.15
C SER A 235 -20.84 -16.29 -1.83
N ALA A 236 -21.42 -15.46 -2.70
CA ALA A 236 -22.78 -14.97 -2.57
C ALA A 236 -23.87 -15.98 -2.99
N GLY A 237 -23.51 -17.20 -3.42
CA GLY A 237 -24.46 -18.23 -3.84
C GLY A 237 -24.96 -18.07 -5.28
N GLU A 238 -24.28 -17.29 -6.12
CA GLU A 238 -24.71 -16.99 -7.49
C GLU A 238 -24.22 -18.02 -8.52
N GLY A 239 -23.63 -19.14 -8.11
CA GLY A 239 -22.99 -20.12 -9.00
C GLY A 239 -23.91 -20.75 -10.05
N ASN A 240 -25.21 -20.87 -9.76
CA ASN A 240 -26.22 -21.42 -10.67
C ASN A 240 -27.08 -20.34 -11.35
N ASN A 241 -26.84 -19.06 -11.07
CA ASN A 241 -27.66 -17.98 -11.62
C ASN A 241 -27.34 -17.75 -13.11
N LYS A 242 -28.38 -17.61 -13.92
CA LYS A 242 -28.28 -17.39 -15.39
C LYS A 242 -28.08 -15.93 -15.79
N ASP A 243 -28.24 -15.00 -14.85
CA ASP A 243 -28.03 -13.55 -15.05
C ASP A 243 -26.57 -13.19 -15.29
N TRP A 244 -25.66 -14.14 -15.12
CA TRP A 244 -24.26 -14.06 -15.54
C TRP A 244 -23.77 -15.42 -16.04
N LYS A 245 -22.66 -15.41 -16.79
CA LYS A 245 -22.13 -16.57 -17.50
C LYS A 245 -20.88 -17.11 -16.77
N LEU A 246 -21.07 -17.88 -15.71
CA LEU A 246 -19.97 -18.52 -14.95
C LEU A 246 -19.01 -19.30 -15.88
N ASN A 247 -19.56 -20.16 -16.75
CA ASN A 247 -18.76 -20.97 -17.67
C ASN A 247 -17.90 -20.10 -18.61
N ALA A 248 -18.42 -18.96 -19.06
CA ALA A 248 -17.66 -18.04 -19.92
C ALA A 248 -16.52 -17.38 -19.14
N ALA A 249 -16.77 -16.94 -17.90
CA ALA A 249 -15.74 -16.36 -17.03
C ALA A 249 -14.60 -17.35 -16.73
N VAL A 250 -14.94 -18.60 -16.43
CA VAL A 250 -13.96 -19.67 -16.17
C VAL A 250 -13.16 -19.96 -17.44
N LYS A 251 -13.82 -20.22 -18.58
CA LYS A 251 -13.13 -20.50 -19.86
C LYS A 251 -12.22 -19.36 -20.29
N LYS A 252 -12.67 -18.12 -20.13
CA LYS A 252 -11.88 -16.93 -20.42
C LYS A 252 -10.64 -16.85 -19.53
N SER A 253 -10.80 -17.09 -18.22
CA SER A 253 -9.68 -17.14 -17.28
C SER A 253 -8.67 -18.23 -17.66
N LEU A 254 -9.14 -19.44 -17.99
CA LEU A 254 -8.27 -20.55 -18.44
C LEU A 254 -7.50 -20.20 -19.72
N SER A 255 -8.18 -19.57 -20.69
CA SER A 255 -7.55 -19.11 -21.93
C SER A 255 -6.49 -18.04 -21.66
N ASP A 256 -6.82 -17.04 -20.83
CA ASP A 256 -5.88 -15.99 -20.47
C ASP A 256 -4.66 -16.56 -19.73
N VAL A 257 -4.82 -17.58 -18.87
CA VAL A 257 -3.69 -18.30 -18.24
C VAL A 257 -2.80 -18.99 -19.27
N ARG A 258 -3.40 -19.74 -20.20
CA ARG A 258 -2.66 -20.47 -21.25
C ARG A 258 -1.84 -19.52 -22.12
N ASN A 259 -2.37 -18.31 -22.37
CA ASN A 259 -1.74 -17.30 -23.21
C ASN A 259 -0.68 -16.46 -22.47
N ILE A 260 -0.48 -16.64 -21.16
CA ILE A 260 0.65 -16.04 -20.43
C ILE A 260 1.92 -16.80 -20.83
N ASN A 261 2.61 -16.30 -21.85
CA ASN A 261 3.89 -16.84 -22.29
C ASN A 261 4.96 -16.59 -21.21
N CYS A 262 5.41 -17.66 -20.55
CA CYS A 262 6.34 -17.62 -19.41
C CYS A 262 7.83 -17.64 -19.80
N SER A 263 8.14 -17.58 -21.10
CA SER A 263 9.49 -17.73 -21.64
C SER A 263 10.04 -16.44 -22.26
N ILE A 264 9.77 -15.28 -21.65
CA ILE A 264 10.08 -13.99 -22.27
C ILE A 264 11.00 -13.17 -21.39
N ASP A 265 12.28 -13.28 -21.71
CA ASP A 265 13.15 -12.12 -21.86
C ASP A 265 12.44 -11.09 -22.77
N LEU A 266 12.33 -9.85 -22.32
CA LEU A 266 11.40 -8.79 -22.74
C LEU A 266 11.36 -8.51 -24.26
N ARG A 267 10.76 -9.38 -25.08
CA ARG A 267 10.38 -9.06 -26.48
C ARG A 267 9.14 -9.84 -26.91
N HIS A 268 7.96 -9.30 -26.62
CA HIS A 268 6.80 -9.54 -27.49
C HIS A 268 6.51 -8.29 -28.30
N LYS A 269 6.58 -8.45 -29.62
CA LYS A 269 6.27 -7.45 -30.63
C LYS A 269 4.83 -7.00 -30.45
N SER A 270 4.66 -5.71 -30.14
CA SER A 270 3.40 -5.01 -30.34
C SER A 270 3.00 -5.17 -31.81
N LYS A 271 1.91 -5.90 -32.07
CA LYS A 271 1.15 -5.69 -33.30
C LYS A 271 0.47 -4.34 -33.11
N GLY A 272 1.15 -3.31 -33.61
CA GLY A 272 0.65 -1.95 -33.58
C GLY A 272 -0.54 -1.85 -34.52
N ASP A 273 -1.72 -1.68 -33.95
CA ASP A 273 -2.70 -0.84 -34.63
C ASP A 273 -2.12 0.57 -34.62
N SER A 274 -1.82 1.04 -35.82
CA SER A 274 -1.30 2.37 -36.11
C SER A 274 -2.17 3.42 -35.42
N ALA A 275 -1.61 4.07 -34.41
CA ALA A 275 -2.12 5.37 -33.97
C ALA A 275 -2.10 6.31 -35.19
N PRO A 276 -3.16 7.10 -35.42
CA PRO A 276 -3.17 8.02 -36.54
C PRO A 276 -1.94 8.94 -36.45
N ASP A 277 -1.27 9.08 -37.60
CA ASP A 277 -0.11 9.93 -37.82
C ASP A 277 -0.47 11.37 -37.47
N VAL A 278 -0.13 11.82 -36.26
CA VAL A 278 -0.28 13.22 -35.86
C VAL A 278 0.91 13.99 -36.45
N ARG A 279 0.90 14.17 -37.78
CA ARG A 279 1.80 15.11 -38.46
C ARG A 279 1.12 16.45 -38.67
N ASN A 280 1.75 17.45 -38.04
CA ASN A 280 1.84 18.85 -38.43
C ASN A 280 0.58 19.51 -39.02
N LYS A 281 -0.24 20.06 -38.13
CA LYS A 281 -0.86 21.38 -38.35
C LYS A 281 -0.61 22.23 -37.11
N LEU A 282 -0.47 23.53 -37.32
CA LEU A 282 -0.24 24.59 -36.34
C LEU A 282 -1.29 24.57 -35.21
N VAL A 283 -1.16 23.64 -34.27
CA VAL A 283 -1.98 23.53 -33.07
C VAL A 283 -1.09 23.90 -31.90
N SER A 284 -1.60 24.73 -31.00
CA SER A 284 -0.98 25.04 -29.71
C SER A 284 -0.48 23.74 -29.05
N GLN A 285 0.85 23.64 -28.88
CA GLN A 285 1.49 22.50 -28.22
C GLN A 285 1.69 22.85 -26.75
N MET A 286 1.02 22.12 -25.86
CA MET A 286 1.30 22.20 -24.43
C MET A 286 2.41 21.24 -24.02
N ARG A 287 3.16 21.60 -22.98
CA ARG A 287 4.14 20.71 -22.36
C ARG A 287 3.51 20.06 -21.14
N VAL A 288 3.38 18.74 -21.19
CA VAL A 288 2.91 17.92 -20.06
C VAL A 288 4.10 17.22 -19.45
N ARG A 289 4.29 17.39 -18.15
CA ARG A 289 5.19 16.52 -17.39
C ARG A 289 4.39 15.38 -16.79
N TYR A 290 4.71 14.17 -17.24
CA TYR A 290 4.14 12.91 -16.77
C TYR A 290 5.12 12.24 -15.82
N THR A 291 4.67 11.89 -14.61
CA THR A 291 5.53 11.22 -13.62
C THR A 291 4.85 9.97 -13.07
N VAL A 292 5.58 8.86 -13.02
CA VAL A 292 5.16 7.62 -12.37
C VAL A 292 5.93 7.50 -11.05
N TYR A 293 5.19 7.40 -9.95
CA TYR A 293 5.71 7.14 -8.61
C TYR A 293 5.33 5.73 -8.15
N ILE A 294 6.33 4.95 -7.74
CA ILE A 294 6.16 3.61 -7.16
C ILE A 294 6.68 3.64 -5.72
N GLY A 295 5.85 3.17 -4.79
CA GLY A 295 6.16 3.09 -3.36
C GLY A 295 5.62 4.27 -2.55
N ASP A 296 5.24 4.02 -1.30
CA ASP A 296 4.57 4.98 -0.41
C ASP A 296 5.46 6.20 -0.06
N LYS A 297 6.79 6.05 -0.17
CA LYS A 297 7.78 7.12 -0.01
C LYS A 297 8.30 7.66 -1.34
N LYS A 298 7.65 7.34 -2.46
CA LYS A 298 8.13 7.66 -3.82
C LYS A 298 9.52 7.08 -4.10
N ASP A 299 9.76 5.87 -3.60
CA ASP A 299 11.04 5.17 -3.64
C ASP A 299 11.60 5.06 -5.07
N ARG A 300 10.71 5.00 -6.06
CA ARG A 300 11.06 5.10 -7.48
C ARG A 300 10.16 6.12 -8.17
N ALA A 301 10.77 7.19 -8.67
CA ALA A 301 10.11 8.21 -9.48
C ALA A 301 10.71 8.23 -10.89
N SER A 302 9.86 8.31 -11.91
CA SER A 302 10.30 8.49 -13.29
C SER A 302 9.47 9.54 -13.99
N SER A 303 10.09 10.66 -14.37
CA SER A 303 9.43 11.76 -15.09
C SER A 303 9.82 11.80 -16.57
N ILE A 304 8.85 12.11 -17.42
CA ILE A 304 9.05 12.43 -18.84
C ILE A 304 8.25 13.69 -19.19
N THR A 305 8.82 14.55 -20.03
CA THR A 305 8.13 15.74 -20.55
C THR A 305 7.73 15.47 -22.00
N LEU A 306 6.43 15.54 -22.26
CA LEU A 306 5.82 15.28 -23.55
C LEU A 306 5.26 16.59 -24.13
N ARG A 307 5.40 16.77 -25.44
CA ARG A 307 4.71 17.84 -26.17
C ARG A 307 3.42 17.26 -26.75
N THR A 308 2.29 17.85 -26.38
CA THR A 308 0.97 17.30 -26.70
C THR A 308 0.00 18.41 -27.15
N PRO A 309 -1.04 18.08 -27.92
CA PRO A 309 -2.16 19.00 -28.17
C PRO A 309 -2.90 19.37 -26.87
N GLU A 310 -3.56 20.52 -26.81
CA GLU A 310 -4.30 21.00 -25.62
C GLU A 310 -5.48 20.10 -25.20
N ASN A 311 -6.14 19.42 -26.14
CA ASN A 311 -7.28 18.53 -25.88
C ASN A 311 -6.88 17.04 -25.82
N ILE A 312 -5.74 16.73 -25.20
CA ILE A 312 -5.28 15.35 -25.03
C ILE A 312 -5.82 14.74 -23.73
N THR A 313 -6.21 13.48 -23.78
CA THR A 313 -6.59 12.70 -22.59
C THR A 313 -5.37 12.17 -21.84
N VAL A 314 -5.51 11.92 -20.54
CA VAL A 314 -4.46 11.29 -19.73
C VAL A 314 -4.06 9.92 -20.31
N PHE A 315 -5.01 9.16 -20.82
CA PHE A 315 -4.75 7.87 -21.45
C PHE A 315 -3.84 8.00 -22.68
N GLN A 316 -4.10 8.97 -23.56
CA GLN A 316 -3.24 9.26 -24.71
C GLN A 316 -1.83 9.73 -24.27
N ILE A 317 -1.72 10.49 -23.18
CA ILE A 317 -0.42 10.87 -22.60
C ILE A 317 0.37 9.63 -22.17
N MET A 318 -0.28 8.65 -21.54
CA MET A 318 0.36 7.38 -21.16
C MET A 318 0.83 6.59 -22.38
N GLN A 319 0.02 6.54 -23.46
CA GLN A 319 0.42 5.89 -24.72
C GLN A 319 1.63 6.57 -25.37
N LEU A 320 1.70 7.91 -25.32
CA LEU A 320 2.86 8.65 -25.79
C LEU A 320 4.10 8.38 -24.92
N ALA A 321 3.93 8.31 -23.59
CA ALA A 321 5.01 7.99 -22.66
C ALA A 321 5.58 6.58 -22.91
N GLU A 322 4.71 5.57 -23.10
CA GLU A 322 5.11 4.18 -23.40
C GLU A 322 5.92 4.10 -24.72
N LYS A 323 5.47 4.80 -25.77
CA LYS A 323 6.19 4.85 -27.04
C LYS A 323 7.54 5.55 -26.92
N ALA A 324 7.61 6.58 -26.08
CA ALA A 324 8.85 7.32 -25.86
C ALA A 324 9.86 6.53 -25.01
N ASP A 325 9.39 5.76 -24.01
CA ASP A 325 10.26 4.97 -23.16
C ASP A 325 9.52 3.76 -22.57
N SER A 326 10.12 2.58 -22.73
CA SER A 326 9.60 1.29 -22.25
C SER A 326 9.34 1.23 -20.74
N LYS A 327 9.95 2.12 -19.93
CA LYS A 327 9.68 2.21 -18.48
C LYS A 327 8.24 2.62 -18.16
N TYR A 328 7.56 3.29 -19.10
CA TYR A 328 6.16 3.72 -18.96
C TYR A 328 5.16 2.73 -19.54
N LYS A 329 5.62 1.54 -19.93
CA LYS A 329 4.74 0.47 -20.38
C LYS A 329 3.66 0.21 -19.34
N PHE A 330 2.42 0.12 -19.80
CA PHE A 330 1.27 -0.07 -18.93
C PHE A 330 0.27 -1.04 -19.56
N GLN A 331 -0.55 -1.68 -18.73
CA GLN A 331 -1.64 -2.53 -19.16
C GLN A 331 -2.97 -1.93 -18.70
N TRP A 332 -3.96 -2.01 -19.57
CA TRP A 332 -5.26 -1.43 -19.35
C TRP A 332 -6.36 -2.28 -20.00
N LYS A 333 -7.61 -2.09 -19.57
CA LYS A 333 -8.79 -2.66 -20.23
C LYS A 333 -9.95 -1.66 -20.17
N LYS A 334 -10.71 -1.59 -21.26
CA LYS A 334 -11.94 -0.79 -21.29
C LYS A 334 -13.04 -1.54 -20.54
N MET A 335 -13.69 -0.86 -19.59
CA MET A 335 -14.78 -1.41 -18.78
C MET A 335 -15.93 -0.41 -18.77
N GLY A 336 -16.97 -0.68 -19.56
CA GLY A 336 -17.98 0.32 -19.90
C GLY A 336 -17.38 1.49 -20.68
N GLU A 337 -17.65 2.71 -20.24
CA GLU A 337 -17.14 3.92 -20.90
C GLU A 337 -15.74 4.36 -20.44
N LYS A 338 -15.22 3.82 -19.33
CA LYS A 338 -13.94 4.27 -18.79
C LYS A 338 -12.81 3.24 -18.96
N MET A 339 -11.57 3.72 -18.89
CA MET A 339 -10.34 2.94 -19.06
C MET A 339 -9.76 2.58 -17.69
N TYR A 340 -9.58 1.28 -17.45
CA TYR A 340 -8.98 0.79 -16.22
C TYR A 340 -7.51 0.42 -16.45
N VAL A 341 -6.60 1.17 -15.82
CA VAL A 341 -5.17 0.87 -15.77
C VAL A 341 -4.89 0.00 -14.55
N TYR A 342 -4.21 -1.13 -14.76
CA TYR A 342 -3.97 -2.11 -13.68
C TYR A 342 -2.52 -2.57 -13.56
N ASP A 343 -1.65 -2.15 -14.47
CA ASP A 343 -0.21 -2.42 -14.45
C ASP A 343 0.50 -1.21 -15.04
N ILE A 344 1.52 -0.67 -14.36
CA ILE A 344 2.47 0.29 -14.94
C ILE A 344 3.87 -0.16 -14.54
N ALA A 345 4.79 -0.19 -15.50
CA ALA A 345 6.17 -0.63 -15.31
C ALA A 345 6.31 -2.07 -14.74
N GLY A 346 5.32 -2.94 -14.98
CA GLY A 346 5.30 -4.31 -14.47
C GLY A 346 4.82 -4.43 -13.02
N VAL A 347 4.42 -3.32 -12.39
CA VAL A 347 3.84 -3.28 -11.03
C VAL A 347 2.33 -3.22 -11.16
N LYS A 348 1.66 -4.22 -10.58
CA LYS A 348 0.23 -4.43 -10.71
C LYS A 348 -0.52 -3.92 -9.49
N ASN A 349 -1.79 -3.58 -9.67
CA ASN A 349 -2.70 -3.43 -8.53
C ASN A 349 -2.75 -4.75 -7.76
N ASP A 350 -2.70 -4.66 -6.43
CA ASP A 350 -2.76 -5.79 -5.52
C ASP A 350 -3.59 -5.38 -4.30
N PHE A 351 -4.87 -5.73 -4.30
CA PHE A 351 -5.77 -5.34 -3.21
C PHE A 351 -5.45 -6.07 -1.90
N GLU A 352 -4.83 -7.26 -1.96
CA GLU A 352 -4.42 -8.04 -0.81
C GLU A 352 -3.26 -7.34 -0.09
N ASP A 353 -2.33 -6.73 -0.83
CA ASP A 353 -1.28 -5.87 -0.26
C ASP A 353 -1.69 -4.39 -0.13
N GLY A 354 -2.93 -4.05 -0.53
CA GLY A 354 -3.46 -2.69 -0.49
C GLY A 354 -2.85 -1.73 -1.51
N LEU A 355 -2.25 -2.23 -2.59
CA LEU A 355 -1.54 -1.48 -3.63
C LEU A 355 -2.46 -1.12 -4.81
N PHE A 356 -2.60 0.17 -5.09
CA PHE A 356 -3.40 0.65 -6.22
C PHE A 356 -2.74 1.80 -6.96
N TRP A 357 -2.82 1.79 -8.28
CA TRP A 357 -2.49 2.95 -9.12
C TRP A 357 -3.55 4.04 -8.98
N MET A 358 -3.12 5.23 -8.53
CA MET A 358 -3.96 6.42 -8.45
C MET A 358 -3.47 7.52 -9.39
N LEU A 359 -4.43 8.21 -10.01
CA LEU A 359 -4.18 9.36 -10.88
C LEU A 359 -4.28 10.66 -10.07
N TYR A 360 -3.24 11.47 -10.13
CA TYR A 360 -3.14 12.80 -9.56
C TYR A 360 -2.92 13.86 -10.65
N ILE A 361 -3.73 14.91 -10.60
CA ILE A 361 -3.56 16.08 -11.46
C ILE A 361 -3.13 17.24 -10.55
N ARG A 362 -1.88 17.69 -10.67
CA ARG A 362 -1.38 18.85 -9.93
C ARG A 362 -1.88 20.12 -10.62
N LYS A 363 -2.63 20.96 -9.89
CA LYS A 363 -2.97 22.33 -10.36
C LYS A 363 -1.66 23.09 -10.61
N ASN A 364 -1.48 23.58 -11.84
CA ASN A 364 -0.22 23.89 -12.56
C ASN A 364 0.38 22.69 -13.33
N ALA A 365 -0.39 22.20 -14.31
CA ALA A 365 0.00 21.39 -15.48
C ALA A 365 1.02 20.25 -15.26
N THR A 366 0.90 19.50 -14.16
CA THR A 366 1.67 18.25 -13.94
C THR A 366 0.73 17.09 -13.67
N LEU A 367 0.76 16.05 -14.52
CA LEU A 367 0.01 14.81 -14.30
C LEU A 367 0.94 13.79 -13.65
N ALA A 368 0.58 13.31 -12.47
CA ALA A 368 1.33 12.31 -11.72
C ALA A 368 0.45 11.09 -11.49
N PHE A 369 0.97 9.89 -11.74
CA PHE A 369 0.35 8.67 -11.22
C PHE A 369 1.21 8.17 -10.06
N GLU A 370 0.56 7.77 -8.98
CA GLU A 370 1.21 7.33 -7.76
C GLU A 370 0.55 6.03 -7.30
N ILE A 371 1.36 4.99 -7.03
CA ILE A 371 0.89 3.87 -6.20
C ILE A 371 0.92 4.34 -4.76
N LYS A 372 -0.22 4.23 -4.07
CA LYS A 372 -0.25 4.30 -2.61
C LYS A 372 -0.79 3.00 -2.03
N LYS A 373 -0.30 2.64 -0.85
CA LYS A 373 -1.10 1.89 0.13
C LYS A 373 -2.27 2.78 0.55
N ASN A 374 -3.47 2.21 0.49
CA ASN A 374 -4.75 2.89 0.69
C ASN A 374 -4.70 4.01 1.76
N PHE A 375 -5.02 5.24 1.35
CA PHE A 375 -5.21 6.39 2.26
C PHE A 375 -6.67 6.87 2.13
N GLN A 376 -7.44 6.57 3.18
CA GLN A 376 -8.73 7.12 3.62
C GLN A 376 -9.92 7.21 2.65
N ILE A 377 -11.03 6.58 3.06
CA ILE A 377 -12.38 6.92 2.62
C ILE A 377 -12.88 8.04 3.56
N MET A 378 -12.99 9.26 3.04
CA MET A 378 -13.79 10.30 3.69
C MET A 378 -15.10 10.43 2.92
N GLY A 379 -16.17 9.85 3.48
CA GLY A 379 -17.52 10.03 2.96
C GLY A 379 -17.90 11.51 3.00
N LEU A 380 -18.36 12.03 1.85
CA LEU A 380 -18.70 13.45 1.65
C LEU A 380 -19.75 14.00 2.64
N SER A 381 -20.53 13.16 3.34
CA SER A 381 -21.57 13.64 4.25
C SER A 381 -21.05 14.18 5.58
N LYS A 382 -19.83 13.80 6.01
CA LYS A 382 -19.21 14.33 7.24
C LYS A 382 -18.41 15.60 7.01
N PHE A 383 -18.15 15.97 5.76
CA PHE A 383 -17.38 17.16 5.40
C PHE A 383 -18.15 18.46 5.70
N LEU A 384 -19.48 18.46 5.61
CA LEU A 384 -20.31 19.65 5.80
C LEU A 384 -20.56 20.02 7.28
N ALA A 385 -20.59 19.03 8.18
CA ALA A 385 -20.82 19.27 9.61
C ALA A 385 -19.54 19.75 10.34
N ILE A 386 -18.37 19.33 9.85
CA ILE A 386 -17.08 19.73 10.43
C ILE A 386 -16.66 21.13 9.93
N PHE A 387 -17.00 21.49 8.68
CA PHE A 387 -16.67 22.79 8.10
C PHE A 387 -17.43 23.96 8.74
N SER A 388 -18.67 23.71 9.20
CA SER A 388 -19.49 24.71 9.90
C SER A 388 -19.01 25.00 11.32
N LEU A 389 -18.36 24.04 11.98
CA LEU A 389 -17.71 24.24 13.29
C LEU A 389 -16.28 24.79 13.17
N LEU A 390 -15.58 24.56 12.05
CA LEU A 390 -14.24 25.12 11.81
C LEU A 390 -14.23 26.60 11.39
N LEU A 391 -15.26 27.07 10.67
CA LEU A 391 -15.31 28.47 10.22
C LEU A 391 -15.43 29.49 11.37
N LEU A 392 -15.91 29.07 12.55
CA LEU A 392 -15.95 29.93 13.75
C LEU A 392 -14.64 29.97 14.54
N ARG A 393 -13.65 29.12 14.23
CA ARG A 393 -12.31 29.16 14.86
C ARG A 393 -11.20 29.71 13.95
N ILE A 394 -11.47 29.98 12.68
CA ILE A 394 -10.46 30.45 11.71
C ILE A 394 -10.18 31.96 11.82
N PHE A 395 -10.90 32.72 12.66
CA PHE A 395 -10.56 34.14 12.87
C PHE A 395 -9.37 34.41 13.79
N HIS A 396 -8.75 33.40 14.40
CA HIS A 396 -7.48 33.56 15.11
C HIS A 396 -6.63 32.30 14.99
N ILE A 397 -5.66 32.28 14.06
CA ILE A 397 -4.28 31.78 14.23
C ILE A 397 -3.54 31.98 12.90
N ALA A 398 -2.36 32.59 13.01
CA ALA A 398 -1.51 33.05 11.93
C ALA A 398 -0.86 31.93 11.08
N LEU A 399 -0.51 32.29 9.84
CA LEU A 399 0.27 31.49 8.90
C LEU A 399 1.60 30.97 9.51
N SER A 400 1.97 29.71 9.27
CA SER A 400 3.36 29.25 9.47
C SER A 400 4.12 29.29 8.14
N GLU A 401 5.19 30.07 8.10
CA GLU A 401 6.16 30.13 7.00
C GLU A 401 6.96 28.81 6.84
N PRO A 402 7.57 28.53 5.68
CA PRO A 402 8.47 27.40 5.49
C PRO A 402 9.73 27.50 6.39
N CYS A 403 10.19 26.37 6.95
CA CYS A 403 11.39 26.32 7.81
C CYS A 403 12.67 26.80 7.11
N ASN A 404 13.53 27.51 7.83
CA ASN A 404 14.81 28.00 7.34
C ASN A 404 15.79 26.84 7.10
N GLN A 405 16.21 26.60 5.86
CA GLN A 405 17.17 25.55 5.55
C GLN A 405 18.62 26.02 5.78
N LEU A 406 19.40 25.24 6.53
CA LEU A 406 20.82 25.50 6.81
C LEU A 406 21.70 24.69 5.85
N THR A 407 22.69 25.33 5.23
CA THR A 407 23.54 24.73 4.18
C THR A 407 25.00 24.54 4.59
N ASP A 408 25.44 25.14 5.69
CA ASP A 408 26.83 25.09 6.14
C ASP A 408 27.14 23.78 6.89
N ASP A 409 28.39 23.32 6.84
CA ASP A 409 28.81 22.08 7.52
C ASP A 409 28.88 22.24 9.05
N SER A 410 28.88 23.47 9.56
CA SER A 410 28.77 23.79 10.99
C SER A 410 28.32 25.22 11.20
N GLY A 411 27.66 25.49 12.31
CA GLY A 411 27.27 26.85 12.69
C GLY A 411 26.51 26.89 14.01
N THR A 412 25.92 28.05 14.28
CA THR A 412 25.14 28.30 15.48
C THR A 412 23.73 28.75 15.08
N ILE A 413 22.72 28.03 15.59
CA ILE A 413 21.32 28.45 15.52
C ILE A 413 21.08 29.35 16.72
N PHE A 414 20.72 30.60 16.45
CA PHE A 414 20.47 31.62 17.45
C PHE A 414 19.11 32.27 17.18
N ASP A 415 18.32 32.42 18.24
CA ASP A 415 17.06 33.16 18.17
C ASP A 415 16.80 33.87 19.49
N ASP A 416 16.39 35.13 19.39
CA ASP A 416 16.10 36.02 20.50
C ASP A 416 14.79 36.73 20.18
N LYS A 417 13.73 36.36 20.90
CA LYS A 417 12.37 36.77 20.56
C LYS A 417 11.57 37.23 21.76
N TYR A 418 10.93 38.38 21.62
CA TYR A 418 9.89 38.89 22.49
C TYR A 418 8.52 38.69 21.85
N ALA A 419 7.72 37.74 22.36
CA ALA A 419 6.41 37.41 21.80
C ALA A 419 5.45 36.76 22.81
N TYR A 420 4.15 36.81 22.51
CA TYR A 420 3.09 36.07 23.20
C TYR A 420 2.93 34.64 22.63
N SER A 421 2.94 34.54 21.30
CA SER A 421 2.90 33.29 20.54
C SER A 421 3.86 33.39 19.37
N TYR A 422 4.79 32.43 19.25
CA TYR A 422 5.81 32.43 18.21
C TYR A 422 6.31 31.01 17.96
N SER A 423 6.57 30.70 16.70
CA SER A 423 7.11 29.42 16.26
C SER A 423 7.97 29.65 15.03
N VAL A 424 9.24 29.28 15.09
CA VAL A 424 10.17 29.31 13.95
C VAL A 424 10.98 28.02 13.93
N CYS A 425 11.33 27.55 12.74
CA CYS A 425 12.06 26.30 12.57
C CYS A 425 13.26 26.44 11.62
N TRP A 426 14.29 25.64 11.89
CA TRP A 426 15.48 25.45 11.05
C TRP A 426 15.64 23.99 10.67
N LYS A 427 15.99 23.72 9.42
CA LYS A 427 16.18 22.37 8.89
C LYS A 427 17.64 22.14 8.47
N ILE A 428 18.24 21.07 8.97
CA ILE A 428 19.58 20.60 8.61
C ILE A 428 19.42 19.30 7.81
N ILE A 429 19.86 19.32 6.54
CA ILE A 429 19.85 18.13 5.68
C ILE A 429 21.13 17.34 5.93
N ILE A 430 21.01 16.04 6.23
CA ILE A 430 22.18 15.20 6.53
C ILE A 430 22.51 14.32 5.31
N PRO A 431 23.68 14.51 4.66
CA PRO A 431 24.11 13.65 3.56
C PRO A 431 24.35 12.21 4.01
N SER A 432 24.22 11.26 3.08
CA SER A 432 24.53 9.84 3.35
C SER A 432 25.95 9.66 3.89
N ASN A 433 26.13 8.76 4.87
CA ASN A 433 27.40 8.53 5.60
C ASN A 433 27.89 9.72 6.44
N SER A 434 26.99 10.59 6.86
CA SER A 434 27.26 11.67 7.82
C SER A 434 26.36 11.57 9.03
N TYR A 435 26.73 12.25 10.11
CA TYR A 435 25.82 12.57 11.20
C TYR A 435 26.00 14.03 11.60
N VAL A 436 24.97 14.64 12.19
CA VAL A 436 25.08 15.95 12.80
C VAL A 436 25.18 15.79 14.31
N GLN A 437 26.09 16.54 14.92
CA GLN A 437 26.15 16.74 16.35
C GLN A 437 25.53 18.09 16.69
N LEU A 438 24.51 18.09 17.54
CA LEU A 438 23.84 19.28 18.05
C LEU A 438 24.17 19.45 19.53
N SER A 439 24.41 20.67 19.97
CA SER A 439 24.74 20.98 21.37
C SER A 439 24.14 22.31 21.78
N MET A 440 23.27 22.29 22.77
CA MET A 440 22.69 23.51 23.35
C MET A 440 23.76 24.25 24.14
N GLU A 441 24.03 25.51 23.78
CA GLU A 441 24.98 26.36 24.50
C GLU A 441 24.31 27.16 25.61
N SER A 442 23.16 27.76 25.29
CA SER A 442 22.40 28.56 26.24
C SER A 442 20.92 28.54 25.90
N PHE A 443 20.08 28.53 26.93
CA PHE A 443 18.66 28.75 26.79
C PHE A 443 18.13 29.51 28.01
N SER A 444 17.69 30.75 27.77
CA SER A 444 17.17 31.66 28.79
C SER A 444 15.79 32.16 28.40
N ASN A 445 14.92 32.32 29.41
CA ASN A 445 13.60 32.91 29.25
C ASN A 445 13.31 33.76 30.50
N THR A 446 12.51 34.82 30.35
CA THR A 446 12.01 35.62 31.49
C THR A 446 11.20 34.79 32.48
N ARG A 447 10.66 33.63 32.05
CA ARG A 447 10.08 32.59 32.92
C ARG A 447 10.79 31.26 32.68
N THR A 448 11.32 30.63 33.71
CA THR A 448 12.11 29.37 33.62
C THR A 448 11.26 28.11 33.44
N ASP A 449 10.06 28.22 32.86
CA ASP A 449 9.13 27.11 32.70
C ASP A 449 8.96 26.75 31.22
N CYS A 450 9.10 25.45 30.94
CA CYS A 450 9.02 24.84 29.61
C CYS A 450 7.62 24.89 28.99
N SER A 451 6.59 25.15 29.80
CA SER A 451 5.23 25.38 29.33
C SER A 451 5.11 26.65 28.48
N TYR A 452 5.97 27.65 28.72
CA TYR A 452 5.93 28.95 28.03
C TYR A 452 6.87 29.04 26.84
N SER A 453 8.05 28.41 26.93
CA SER A 453 8.98 28.33 25.81
C SER A 453 9.82 27.07 25.85
N LYS A 454 10.03 26.48 24.68
CA LYS A 454 10.81 25.27 24.50
C LYS A 454 11.50 25.27 23.13
N VAL A 455 12.62 24.57 23.04
CA VAL A 455 13.25 24.23 21.77
C VAL A 455 13.08 22.74 21.55
N GLU A 456 12.48 22.34 20.44
CA GLU A 456 12.31 20.94 20.08
C GLU A 456 13.22 20.56 18.92
N VAL A 457 13.86 19.41 19.03
CA VAL A 457 14.65 18.82 17.95
C VAL A 457 13.96 17.54 17.51
N SER A 458 13.55 17.50 16.24
CA SER A 458 12.92 16.34 15.60
C SER A 458 13.84 15.75 14.55
N ILE A 459 13.94 14.42 14.52
CA ILE A 459 14.79 13.67 13.58
C ILE A 459 13.89 12.94 12.58
N ALA A 460 14.11 13.14 11.28
CA ALA A 460 13.32 12.52 10.24
C ALA A 460 13.36 10.99 10.34
N ASN A 461 12.20 10.34 10.20
CA ASN A 461 12.01 8.89 10.33
C ASN A 461 12.32 8.29 11.73
N TYR A 462 12.47 9.11 12.79
CA TYR A 462 12.55 8.64 14.18
C TYR A 462 11.17 8.77 14.84
N ARG A 463 10.59 7.67 15.34
CA ARG A 463 9.15 7.60 15.70
C ARG A 463 8.81 7.69 17.19
N ASN A 464 9.75 8.01 18.08
CA ASN A 464 9.44 8.31 19.48
C ASN A 464 10.32 9.45 20.01
N ASP A 465 9.66 10.42 20.63
CA ASP A 465 10.14 11.60 21.36
C ASP A 465 10.98 12.64 20.58
N ASN A 466 10.40 13.83 20.41
CA ASN A 466 11.17 15.04 20.09
C ASN A 466 12.10 15.33 21.28
N PHE A 467 13.35 15.71 21.03
CA PHE A 467 14.21 16.17 22.13
C PHE A 467 13.79 17.58 22.53
N VAL A 468 13.24 17.72 23.73
CA VAL A 468 12.75 18.99 24.27
C VAL A 468 13.81 19.59 25.18
N PHE A 469 14.22 20.81 24.86
CA PHE A 469 15.07 21.65 25.70
C PHE A 469 14.19 22.71 26.36
N CYS A 470 14.44 22.95 27.65
CA CYS A 470 13.70 23.89 28.48
C CYS A 470 14.65 24.96 29.06
N PRO A 471 14.18 26.20 29.28
CA PRO A 471 15.00 27.25 29.88
C PRO A 471 15.31 26.94 31.34
N GLY A 472 16.50 27.31 31.82
CA GLY A 472 16.92 27.12 33.22
C GLY A 472 17.48 25.72 33.57
N VAL A 473 17.48 24.78 32.62
CA VAL A 473 18.34 23.58 32.67
C VAL A 473 19.76 24.00 32.30
N SER A 474 20.80 23.35 32.81
CA SER A 474 22.20 23.68 32.45
C SER A 474 23.02 22.48 31.98
N GLN A 475 22.50 21.26 32.16
CA GLN A 475 23.18 20.01 31.77
C GLN A 475 22.42 19.34 30.63
N TRP A 476 22.60 19.83 29.40
CA TRP A 476 22.03 19.20 28.22
C TRP A 476 23.02 18.22 27.59
N GLN A 477 22.52 17.05 27.20
CA GLN A 477 23.31 16.09 26.44
C GLN A 477 23.33 16.48 24.96
N PRO A 478 24.49 16.33 24.28
CA PRO A 478 24.57 16.56 22.85
C PRO A 478 23.74 15.50 22.10
N ILE A 479 23.05 15.91 21.04
CA ILE A 479 22.26 15.02 20.19
C ILE A 479 23.11 14.61 18.99
N LEU A 480 23.16 13.31 18.72
CA LEU A 480 23.74 12.76 17.49
C LEU A 480 22.61 12.26 16.60
N ALA A 481 22.49 12.80 15.39
CA ALA A 481 21.45 12.41 14.45
C ALA A 481 22.04 12.00 13.09
N PHE A 482 21.55 10.88 12.56
CA PHE A 482 21.99 10.31 11.27
C PHE A 482 21.00 10.62 10.12
N ASN A 483 19.85 11.23 10.42
CA ASN A 483 18.83 11.64 9.48
C ASN A 483 18.54 13.14 9.62
N ASP A 484 17.95 13.77 8.59
CA ASP A 484 17.57 15.19 8.59
C ASP A 484 16.96 15.65 9.91
N VAL A 485 17.42 16.80 10.41
CA VAL A 485 16.98 17.35 11.69
C VAL A 485 16.19 18.63 11.46
N THR A 486 15.10 18.80 12.21
CA THR A 486 14.40 20.09 12.34
C THR A 486 14.45 20.56 13.78
N VAL A 487 15.03 21.75 14.00
CA VAL A 487 15.06 22.46 15.28
C VAL A 487 13.96 23.51 15.27
N THR A 488 13.09 23.52 16.27
CA THR A 488 11.96 24.46 16.33
C THR A 488 11.94 25.17 17.68
N HIS A 489 11.87 26.50 17.67
CA HIS A 489 11.70 27.31 18.86
C HIS A 489 10.25 27.73 19.00
N TYR A 490 9.65 27.38 20.14
CA TYR A 490 8.28 27.69 20.48
C TYR A 490 8.21 28.69 21.63
N ILE A 491 7.33 29.66 21.50
CA ILE A 491 6.82 30.49 22.58
C ILE A 491 5.31 30.38 22.56
N ASN A 492 4.73 29.99 23.68
CA ASN A 492 3.28 29.94 23.87
C ASN A 492 2.98 30.36 25.30
N SER A 493 2.77 31.66 25.51
CA SER A 493 2.52 32.22 26.83
C SER A 493 1.26 33.07 26.83
N GLY A 494 0.52 33.08 27.93
CA GLY A 494 -0.61 33.99 28.13
C GLY A 494 -0.22 35.48 28.22
N SER A 495 1.08 35.79 28.18
CA SER A 495 1.67 37.14 28.27
C SER A 495 2.94 37.23 27.42
N TYR A 496 3.39 38.44 27.06
CA TYR A 496 4.65 38.60 26.34
C TYR A 496 5.85 38.11 27.19
N VAL A 497 6.68 37.25 26.61
CA VAL A 497 7.91 36.76 27.22
C VAL A 497 9.09 36.95 26.26
N THR A 498 10.28 37.15 26.82
CA THR A 498 11.53 37.15 26.05
C THR A 498 12.16 35.77 26.20
N SER A 499 12.35 35.08 25.08
CA SER A 499 12.98 33.77 25.03
C SER A 499 14.16 33.79 24.06
N LYS A 500 15.29 33.26 24.51
CA LYS A 500 16.57 33.32 23.81
C LYS A 500 17.34 32.02 23.94
N PHE A 501 17.71 31.42 22.82
CA PHE A 501 18.56 30.21 22.81
C PHE A 501 19.71 30.29 21.79
N SER A 502 20.76 29.54 22.07
CA SER A 502 21.90 29.31 21.18
C SER A 502 22.22 27.81 21.12
N MET A 503 22.25 27.22 19.93
CA MET A 503 22.56 25.81 19.70
C MET A 503 23.58 25.67 18.58
N ASN A 504 24.70 25.00 18.86
CA ASN A 504 25.68 24.65 17.86
C ASN A 504 25.29 23.39 17.11
N TYR A 505 25.62 23.35 15.82
CA TYR A 505 25.54 22.14 15.01
C TYR A 505 26.84 21.94 14.22
N ARG A 506 27.22 20.68 14.03
CA ARG A 506 28.37 20.28 13.23
C ARG A 506 28.10 18.97 12.51
N LEU A 507 28.20 18.97 11.18
CA LEU A 507 28.17 17.78 10.34
C LEU A 507 29.53 17.08 10.38
N VAL A 508 29.50 15.75 10.53
CA VAL A 508 30.69 14.90 10.60
C VAL A 508 30.54 13.73 9.64
N MET A 509 31.51 13.61 8.71
CA MET A 509 31.60 12.49 7.77
C MET A 509 32.14 11.24 8.46
N VAL A 510 31.44 10.10 8.32
CA VAL A 510 31.87 8.80 8.84
C VAL A 510 32.86 8.16 7.86
N LYS A 511 34.15 8.14 8.20
CA LYS A 511 35.18 7.45 7.40
C LYS A 511 35.00 5.94 7.51
N THR A 512 34.68 5.26 6.40
CA THR A 512 34.55 3.79 6.37
C THR A 512 35.93 3.12 6.40
N LYS A 513 36.02 1.93 7.04
CA LYS A 513 37.23 1.10 7.13
C LYS A 513 37.88 0.78 5.77
N SER A 514 37.13 0.91 4.66
CA SER A 514 37.59 0.74 3.28
C SER A 514 38.62 1.80 2.84
N GLU A 515 38.56 3.02 3.40
CA GLU A 515 39.44 4.13 3.01
C GLU A 515 40.79 4.11 3.75
N LYS A 516 40.86 3.56 4.97
CA LYS A 516 42.15 3.31 5.65
C LYS A 516 43.01 2.30 4.87
N ASN A 517 42.39 1.29 4.26
CA ASN A 517 43.12 0.29 3.45
C ASN A 517 43.51 0.81 2.06
N LYS A 518 42.79 1.80 1.51
CA LYS A 518 43.19 2.49 0.27
C LYS A 518 44.32 3.50 0.53
N ALA A 519 44.27 4.26 1.62
CA ALA A 519 45.35 5.17 2.01
C ALA A 519 46.66 4.43 2.36
N MET A 520 46.57 3.22 2.94
CA MET A 520 47.74 2.38 3.26
C MET A 520 48.28 1.61 2.03
N LYS A 521 47.50 1.45 0.95
CA LYS A 521 47.97 0.89 -0.33
C LYS A 521 48.61 1.93 -1.24
N VAL A 522 48.19 3.20 -1.16
CA VAL A 522 48.78 4.28 -1.97
C VAL A 522 50.16 4.70 -1.43
N SER A 523 50.45 4.54 -0.13
CA SER A 523 51.79 4.79 0.41
C SER A 523 52.84 3.72 0.10
N LYS A 524 52.43 2.53 -0.37
CA LYS A 524 53.34 1.41 -0.72
C LYS A 524 53.72 1.32 -2.20
N ILE A 525 53.16 2.17 -3.06
CA ILE A 525 53.44 2.16 -4.51
C ILE A 525 54.46 3.26 -4.91
N ASN A 526 54.82 4.17 -3.99
CA ASN A 526 55.83 5.21 -4.22
C ASN A 526 57.22 4.88 -3.62
N SER A 527 57.54 3.59 -3.46
CA SER A 527 58.88 3.15 -3.04
C SER A 527 59.32 1.94 -3.85
N PHE A 528 59.61 2.15 -5.13
CA PHE A 528 60.61 1.42 -5.93
C PHE A 528 61.11 2.33 -7.04
#